data_AF-A0A2C8ECL6-F1
#
_entry.id   AF-A0A2C8ECL6-F1
#
_cell.length_a   1.000
_cell.length_b   1.000
_cell.length_c   1.000
_cell.angle_alpha   90.00
_cell.angle_beta   90.00
_cell.angle_gamma   90.00
#
_symmetry.space_group_name_H-M   'P 1'
#
loop_
_entity.id
_entity.type
_entity.pdbx_description
1 polymer ?
#
loop_
_entity_poly.entity_id
_entity_poly.type
_entity_poly.pdbx_seq_one_letter_code
_entity_poly.pdbx_strand_id
1 'polypeptide(L)'
;LTTYEQFFDAWVTQMKTIFTILVRPVNRARILAPKLTPRPFLSAISERSVESGLDVLEPSISRGNAWITAFTWVENADSLAAVKKLLFEEKKYTMAELKEALANNWEGMEEMRLDFVRNGPKWGND
;
A
#
# COMPACT_ATOMS: atom_id res chain seq x y z
N LEU A 1 -14.15 -2.81 -17.69
CA LEU A 1 -14.63 -2.53 -16.31
C LEU A 1 -16.00 -1.90 -16.45
N THR A 2 -17.06 -2.68 -16.23
CA THR A 2 -18.46 -2.25 -16.38
C THR A 2 -19.14 -1.98 -15.04
N THR A 3 -18.58 -2.47 -13.94
CA THR A 3 -19.04 -2.19 -12.58
C THR A 3 -17.90 -1.73 -11.68
N TYR A 4 -18.24 -1.09 -10.57
CA TYR A 4 -17.26 -0.64 -9.58
C TYR A 4 -16.52 -1.81 -8.93
N GLU A 5 -17.21 -2.93 -8.69
CA GLU A 5 -16.63 -4.14 -8.08
C GLU A 5 -15.49 -4.69 -8.95
N GLN A 6 -15.68 -4.73 -10.27
CA GLN A 6 -14.61 -5.14 -11.18
C GLN A 6 -13.40 -4.18 -11.13
N PHE A 7 -13.65 -2.88 -10.99
CA PHE A 7 -12.59 -1.88 -10.86
C PHE A 7 -11.84 -2.05 -9.52
N PHE A 8 -12.57 -2.25 -8.43
CA PHE A 8 -12.00 -2.49 -7.10
C PHE A 8 -11.22 -3.81 -7.06
N ASP A 9 -11.71 -4.89 -7.68
CA ASP A 9 -11.00 -6.17 -7.79
C ASP A 9 -9.68 -6.04 -8.59
N ALA A 10 -9.68 -5.21 -9.64
CA ALA A 10 -8.47 -4.88 -10.38
C ALA A 10 -7.47 -4.11 -9.49
N TRP A 11 -7.94 -3.13 -8.71
CA TRP A 11 -7.11 -2.42 -7.73
C TRP A 11 -6.53 -3.38 -6.67
N VAL A 12 -7.35 -4.26 -6.09
CA VAL A 12 -6.92 -5.28 -5.11
C VAL A 12 -5.84 -6.18 -5.71
N THR A 13 -6.00 -6.60 -6.97
CA THR A 13 -4.99 -7.41 -7.68
C THR A 13 -3.66 -6.68 -7.81
N GLN A 14 -3.69 -5.38 -8.14
CA GLN A 14 -2.47 -4.57 -8.21
C GLN A 14 -1.81 -4.40 -6.83
N MET A 15 -2.60 -4.10 -5.80
CA MET A 15 -2.07 -3.97 -4.43
C MET A 15 -1.43 -5.28 -3.94
N LYS A 16 -2.08 -6.43 -4.14
CA LYS A 16 -1.51 -7.75 -3.81
C LYS A 16 -0.19 -7.99 -4.53
N THR A 17 -0.11 -7.60 -5.80
CA THR A 17 1.10 -7.75 -6.61
C THR A 17 2.24 -6.88 -6.07
N ILE A 18 1.98 -5.59 -5.83
CA ILE A 18 2.96 -4.64 -5.30
C ILE A 18 3.48 -5.09 -3.93
N PHE A 19 2.59 -5.45 -2.99
CA PHE A 19 2.99 -5.95 -1.67
C PHE A 19 3.76 -7.27 -1.77
N THR A 20 3.38 -8.17 -2.67
CA THR A 20 4.11 -9.42 -2.88
C THR A 20 5.55 -9.16 -3.35
N ILE A 21 5.73 -8.22 -4.28
CA ILE A 21 7.07 -7.82 -4.76
C ILE A 21 7.89 -7.21 -3.63
N LEU A 22 7.28 -6.38 -2.76
CA LEU A 22 7.96 -5.72 -1.65
C LEU A 22 8.35 -6.70 -0.52
N VAL A 23 7.47 -7.64 -0.16
CA VAL A 23 7.65 -8.50 1.02
C VAL A 23 8.70 -9.58 0.79
N ARG A 24 8.82 -10.10 -0.43
CA ARG A 24 9.80 -11.13 -0.80
C ARG A 24 11.25 -10.74 -0.44
N PRO A 25 11.81 -9.60 -0.90
CA PRO A 25 13.16 -9.19 -0.56
C PRO A 25 13.32 -8.87 0.93
N VAL A 26 12.32 -8.28 1.59
CA VAL A 26 12.37 -8.02 3.04
C VAL A 26 12.50 -9.33 3.82
N ASN A 27 11.70 -10.35 3.49
CA ASN A 27 11.79 -11.66 4.14
C ASN A 27 13.12 -12.35 3.81
N ARG A 28 13.61 -12.22 2.57
CA ARG A 28 14.93 -12.75 2.21
C ARG A 28 16.04 -12.09 3.02
N ALA A 29 16.03 -10.76 3.15
CA ALA A 29 17.00 -10.02 3.93
C ALA A 29 16.98 -10.44 5.41
N ARG A 30 15.79 -10.66 6.00
CA ARG A 30 15.64 -11.16 7.37
C ARG A 30 16.31 -12.52 7.59
N ILE A 31 16.13 -13.46 6.66
CA ILE A 31 16.77 -14.79 6.75
C ILE A 31 18.30 -14.69 6.66
N LEU A 32 18.82 -13.73 5.90
CA LEU A 32 20.26 -13.55 5.70
C LEU A 32 20.92 -12.68 6.78
N ALA A 33 20.17 -11.83 7.46
CA ALA A 33 20.70 -10.83 8.39
C ALA A 33 21.58 -11.41 9.52
N PRO A 34 21.23 -12.53 10.19
CA PRO A 34 22.08 -13.13 11.21
C PRO A 34 23.47 -13.55 10.70
N LYS A 35 23.59 -13.83 9.39
CA LYS A 35 24.82 -14.31 8.75
C LYS A 35 25.66 -13.18 8.17
N LEU A 36 25.01 -12.17 7.57
CA LEU A 36 25.69 -11.09 6.85
C LEU A 36 25.94 -9.86 7.71
N THR A 37 25.04 -9.58 8.66
CA THR A 37 25.07 -8.39 9.52
C THR A 37 24.72 -8.75 10.96
N PRO A 38 25.48 -9.66 11.61
CA PRO A 38 25.22 -10.05 12.98
C PRO A 38 25.37 -8.86 13.94
N ARG A 39 24.64 -8.92 15.05
CA ARG A 39 24.57 -7.87 16.07
C ARG A 39 24.99 -8.44 17.43
N PRO A 40 26.29 -8.74 17.64
CA PRO A 40 26.76 -9.42 18.85
C PRO A 40 26.49 -8.62 20.13
N PHE A 41 26.68 -7.29 20.11
CA PHE A 41 26.38 -6.45 21.27
C PHE A 41 24.89 -6.51 21.66
N LEU A 42 23.99 -6.38 20.68
CA LEU A 42 22.55 -6.44 20.92
C LEU A 42 22.12 -7.85 21.37
N SER A 43 22.78 -8.88 20.85
CA SER A 43 22.55 -10.27 21.25
C SER A 43 23.01 -10.52 22.70
N ALA A 44 24.15 -9.96 23.11
CA ALA A 44 24.67 -10.12 24.47
C ALA A 44 23.79 -9.48 25.56
N ILE A 45 22.99 -8.47 25.21
CA ILE A 45 22.04 -7.82 26.13
C ILE A 45 20.60 -8.35 25.97
N SER A 46 20.40 -9.40 25.16
CA SER A 46 19.09 -10.02 24.95
C SER A 46 19.06 -11.41 25.58
N GLU A 47 18.24 -11.59 26.62
CA GLU A 47 18.06 -12.86 27.34
C GLU A 47 17.91 -14.06 26.40
N ARG A 48 17.01 -13.97 25.42
CA ARG A 48 16.76 -15.05 24.44
C ARG A 48 17.99 -15.41 23.60
N SER A 49 18.77 -14.41 23.21
CA SER A 49 20.00 -14.64 22.46
C SER A 49 21.09 -15.25 23.32
N VAL A 50 21.18 -14.82 24.59
CA VAL A 50 22.12 -15.40 25.56
C VAL A 50 21.77 -16.87 25.85
N GLU A 51 20.50 -17.19 26.08
CA GLU A 51 20.03 -18.55 26.36
C GLU A 51 20.20 -19.51 25.17
N SER A 52 19.94 -19.02 23.95
CA SER A 52 20.00 -19.85 22.74
C SER A 52 21.38 -19.88 22.07
N GLY A 53 22.25 -18.92 22.37
CA GLY A 53 23.50 -18.70 21.63
C GLY A 53 23.30 -18.18 20.20
N LEU A 54 22.10 -17.67 19.87
CA LEU A 54 21.75 -17.21 18.53
C LEU A 54 21.69 -15.68 18.45
N ASP A 55 22.01 -15.14 17.27
CA ASP A 55 21.92 -13.71 17.00
C ASP A 55 20.49 -13.19 17.22
N VAL A 56 20.35 -11.98 17.76
CA VAL A 56 19.05 -11.36 18.07
C VAL A 56 18.11 -11.21 16.86
N LEU A 57 18.63 -11.25 15.63
CA LEU A 57 17.84 -11.23 14.40
C LEU A 57 17.48 -12.62 13.87
N GLU A 58 17.95 -13.70 14.49
CA GLU A 58 17.69 -15.07 14.05
C GLU A 58 16.18 -15.35 14.03
N PRO A 59 15.60 -15.65 12.85
CA PRO A 59 14.16 -15.81 12.70
C PRO A 59 13.53 -16.83 13.67
N SER A 60 14.26 -17.90 14.04
CA SER A 60 13.75 -18.92 14.96
C SER A 60 13.58 -18.45 16.41
N ILE A 61 14.29 -17.39 16.84
CA ILE A 61 14.16 -16.79 18.18
C ILE A 61 13.61 -15.36 18.15
N SER A 62 13.44 -14.79 16.96
CA SER A 62 12.91 -13.46 16.77
C SER A 62 11.45 -13.36 17.21
N ARG A 63 11.13 -12.27 17.91
CA ARG A 63 9.74 -11.84 18.19
C ARG A 63 9.38 -10.59 17.39
N GLY A 64 10.22 -10.21 16.43
CA GLY A 64 9.97 -9.02 15.61
C GLY A 64 8.72 -9.22 14.78
N ASN A 65 7.83 -8.23 14.78
CA ASN A 65 6.72 -8.20 13.85
C ASN A 65 7.28 -8.05 12.43
N ALA A 66 6.75 -8.81 11.48
CA ALA A 66 7.04 -8.65 10.07
C ALA A 66 6.37 -7.37 9.54
N TRP A 67 6.81 -6.21 10.03
CA TRP A 67 6.20 -4.92 9.74
C TRP A 67 6.42 -4.54 8.27
N ILE A 68 5.36 -4.00 7.67
CA ILE A 68 5.37 -3.34 6.37
C ILE A 68 4.66 -2.00 6.59
N THR A 69 5.32 -0.90 6.25
CA THR A 69 4.68 0.41 6.21
C THR A 69 4.04 0.60 4.85
N ALA A 70 2.72 0.60 4.79
CA ALA A 70 1.98 1.04 3.61
C ALA A 70 1.83 2.56 3.65
N PHE A 71 2.02 3.21 2.50
CA PHE A 71 1.73 4.63 2.30
C PHE A 71 0.38 4.80 1.60
N THR A 72 -0.07 6.05 1.48
CA THR A 72 -1.22 6.47 0.67
C THR A 72 -2.59 5.94 1.12
N TRP A 73 -2.82 5.80 2.43
CA TRP A 73 -4.09 5.26 2.96
C TRP A 73 -5.30 6.13 2.60
N VAL A 74 -5.18 7.44 2.82
CA VAL A 74 -6.26 8.40 2.62
C VAL A 74 -6.48 8.65 1.14
N GLU A 75 -5.40 8.81 0.38
CA GLU A 75 -5.41 9.07 -1.05
C GLU A 75 -6.06 7.91 -1.81
N ASN A 76 -5.79 6.66 -1.41
CA ASN A 76 -6.47 5.49 -1.97
C ASN A 76 -7.97 5.52 -1.67
N ALA A 77 -8.36 5.76 -0.41
CA ALA A 77 -9.76 5.78 -0.01
C ALA A 77 -10.56 6.87 -0.77
N ASP A 78 -10.04 8.10 -0.79
CA ASP A 78 -10.66 9.23 -1.47
C ASP A 78 -10.75 9.02 -2.98
N SER A 79 -9.71 8.48 -3.60
CA SER A 79 -9.69 8.20 -5.05
C SER A 79 -10.70 7.12 -5.43
N LEU A 80 -10.75 6.02 -4.67
CA LEU A 80 -11.71 4.94 -4.90
C LEU A 80 -13.16 5.42 -4.70
N ALA A 81 -13.41 6.21 -3.65
CA ALA A 81 -14.73 6.79 -3.38
C ALA A 81 -15.17 7.76 -4.49
N ALA A 82 -14.26 8.63 -4.97
CA ALA A 82 -14.55 9.54 -6.07
C ALA A 82 -14.86 8.78 -7.38
N VAL A 83 -14.09 7.74 -7.70
CA VAL A 83 -14.35 6.89 -8.87
C VAL A 83 -15.70 6.19 -8.76
N LYS A 84 -16.02 5.61 -7.60
CA LYS A 84 -17.32 4.96 -7.36
C LYS A 84 -18.47 5.92 -7.65
N LYS A 85 -18.43 7.10 -7.03
CA LYS A 85 -19.50 8.09 -7.14
C LYS A 85 -19.60 8.67 -8.55
N LEU A 86 -18.52 9.25 -9.06
CA LEU A 86 -18.57 10.06 -10.29
C LEU A 86 -18.67 9.23 -11.58
N LEU A 87 -18.12 8.01 -11.61
CA LEU A 87 -18.11 7.17 -12.82
C LEU A 87 -19.20 6.09 -12.80
N PHE A 88 -19.47 5.48 -11.64
CA PHE A 88 -20.35 4.31 -11.58
C PHE A 88 -21.76 4.63 -11.05
N GLU A 89 -21.87 5.47 -10.01
CA GLU A 89 -23.17 5.84 -9.41
C GLU A 89 -23.84 6.97 -10.21
N GLU A 90 -23.18 8.12 -10.35
CA GLU A 90 -23.70 9.31 -11.04
C GLU A 90 -23.46 9.28 -12.55
N LYS A 91 -22.48 8.48 -13.00
CA LYS A 91 -22.08 8.37 -14.42
C LYS A 91 -21.80 9.74 -15.08
N LYS A 92 -21.27 10.68 -14.30
CA LYS A 92 -20.89 12.03 -14.76
C LYS A 92 -19.71 11.98 -15.73
N TYR A 93 -18.83 11.00 -15.56
CA TYR A 93 -17.66 10.78 -16.40
C TYR A 93 -17.52 9.30 -16.79
N THR A 94 -16.75 9.06 -17.85
CA THR A 94 -16.35 7.75 -18.32
C THR A 94 -14.94 7.40 -17.87
N MET A 95 -14.62 6.09 -17.88
CA MET A 95 -13.26 5.62 -17.63
C MET A 95 -12.25 6.10 -18.70
N ALA A 96 -12.71 6.40 -19.92
CA ALA A 96 -11.85 6.93 -20.96
C ALA A 96 -11.41 8.37 -20.64
N GLU A 97 -12.36 9.23 -20.29
CA GLU A 97 -12.11 10.62 -19.88
C GLU A 97 -11.24 10.67 -18.62
N LEU A 98 -11.49 9.82 -17.61
CA LEU A 98 -10.65 9.80 -16.42
C LEU A 98 -9.20 9.43 -16.73
N LYS A 99 -8.97 8.44 -17.61
CA LYS A 99 -7.60 8.07 -18.01
C LYS A 99 -6.89 9.21 -18.75
N GLU A 100 -7.61 9.90 -19.63
CA GLU A 100 -7.08 11.05 -20.36
C GLU A 100 -6.75 12.21 -19.40
N ALA A 101 -7.68 12.55 -18.52
CA ALA A 101 -7.50 13.57 -17.50
C ALA A 101 -6.28 13.27 -16.62
N LEU A 102 -6.14 12.05 -16.12
CA LEU A 102 -4.99 11.65 -15.30
C LEU A 102 -3.67 11.65 -16.08
N ALA A 103 -3.67 11.16 -17.32
CA ALA A 103 -2.47 11.11 -18.16
C ALA A 103 -1.97 12.51 -18.53
N ASN A 104 -2.87 13.48 -18.70
CA ASN A 104 -2.55 14.87 -19.02
C ASN A 104 -2.54 15.80 -17.80
N ASN A 105 -2.44 15.25 -16.58
CA ASN A 105 -2.42 16.02 -15.33
C ASN A 105 -3.55 17.07 -15.22
N TRP A 106 -4.75 16.70 -15.67
CA TRP A 106 -5.97 17.52 -15.68
C TRP A 106 -5.93 18.78 -16.55
N GLU A 107 -4.90 18.97 -17.39
CA GLU A 107 -4.81 20.12 -18.28
C GLU A 107 -6.03 20.17 -19.23
N GLY A 108 -6.72 21.31 -19.25
CA GLY A 108 -7.96 21.49 -20.01
C GLY A 108 -9.20 20.83 -19.39
N MET A 109 -9.07 20.17 -18.23
CA MET A 109 -10.14 19.40 -17.56
C MET A 109 -10.32 19.82 -16.08
N GLU A 110 -10.14 21.10 -15.78
CA GLU A 110 -10.17 21.62 -14.40
C GLU A 110 -11.53 21.41 -13.72
N GLU A 111 -12.64 21.50 -14.45
CA GLU A 111 -13.97 21.21 -13.88
C GLU A 111 -14.06 19.77 -13.37
N MET A 112 -13.58 18.81 -14.16
CA MET A 112 -13.52 17.40 -13.77
C MET A 112 -12.62 17.22 -12.55
N ARG A 113 -11.45 17.87 -12.51
CA ARG A 113 -10.56 17.80 -11.35
C ARG A 113 -11.25 18.33 -10.08
N LEU A 114 -11.93 19.47 -10.17
CA LEU A 114 -12.66 20.07 -9.06
C LEU A 114 -13.83 19.19 -8.59
N ASP A 115 -14.49 18.46 -9.48
CA ASP A 115 -15.50 17.49 -9.11
C ASP A 115 -14.90 16.33 -8.28
N PHE A 116 -13.75 15.79 -8.68
CA PHE A 116 -13.04 14.78 -7.90
C PHE A 116 -12.64 15.28 -6.50
N VAL A 117 -12.27 16.56 -6.40
CA VAL A 117 -11.89 17.20 -5.13
C VAL A 117 -13.10 17.49 -4.24
N ARG A 118 -14.17 18.09 -4.78
CA ARG A 118 -15.27 18.66 -4.00
C ARG A 118 -16.45 17.71 -3.83
N ASN A 119 -16.73 16.89 -4.85
CA ASN A 119 -17.99 16.16 -4.96
C ASN A 119 -17.85 14.68 -4.62
N GLY A 120 -16.64 14.11 -4.69
CA GLY A 120 -16.34 12.79 -4.13
C GLY A 120 -16.27 12.81 -2.59
N PRO A 121 -16.81 11.81 -1.87
CA PRO A 121 -16.62 11.70 -0.42
C PRO A 121 -15.14 11.76 -0.03
N LYS A 122 -14.85 12.34 1.13
CA LYS A 122 -13.50 12.52 1.65
C LYS A 122 -13.38 11.92 3.04
N TRP A 123 -12.34 11.13 3.24
CA TRP A 123 -12.01 10.55 4.53
C TRP A 123 -11.74 11.64 5.58
N GLY A 124 -12.13 11.40 6.83
CA GLY A 124 -11.92 12.32 7.95
C GLY A 124 -13.03 13.36 8.18
N ASN A 125 -14.25 13.10 7.68
CA ASN A 125 -15.43 13.95 7.88
C ASN A 125 -16.52 13.23 8.71
N ASP A 126 -16.12 12.62 9.84
CA ASP A 126 -16.83 11.69 10.76
C ASP A 126 -16.45 10.22 10.53
#